data_AF-A0A7W1PU88-F1
#
_entry.id   AF-A0A7W1PU88-F1
#
_cell.length_a   1.000
_cell.length_b   1.000
_cell.length_c   1.000
_cell.angle_alpha   90.00
_cell.angle_beta   90.00
_cell.angle_gamma   90.00
#
_symmetry.space_group_name_H-M   'P 1'
#
loop_
_entity.id
_entity.type
_entity.pdbx_description
1 polymer ?
#
loop_
_entity_poly.entity_id
_entity_poly.type
_entity_poly.pdbx_seq_one_letter_code
_entity_poly.pdbx_strand_id
1 'polypeptide(L)'
;MKKFKDEERAPGTFRRLKIFSKVFSFITICIGLMVIAGWILNIAFLKRAGDAIVAMNPVTAITFILTGISLLFLLDESNASKRKAATILSTIIVGIGLLKLSSLIADVNIPFDQLLFRGQLYDPVIGDLNSMAPNTALNFILIGFAMLLVDYESSGRNRPTQFICIIITLIALLSIYGYVYGVAFLYGVGSFVPMALHTAIAFLLASVGLLFARPD
;
A
#
# COMPACT_ATOMS: atom_id res chain seq x y z
N MET A 1 -10.35 -8.21 40.02
CA MET A 1 -8.95 -8.72 39.94
C MET A 1 -8.35 -8.65 38.53
N LYS A 2 -8.65 -7.60 37.73
CA LYS A 2 -8.24 -7.49 36.31
C LYS A 2 -7.41 -6.23 36.00
N LYS A 3 -6.89 -5.56 37.04
CA LYS A 3 -6.29 -4.21 36.96
C LYS A 3 -4.76 -4.18 37.07
N PHE A 4 -4.09 -5.33 37.02
CA PHE A 4 -2.65 -5.45 37.35
C PHE A 4 -1.76 -6.03 36.22
N LYS A 5 -2.23 -6.08 34.96
CA LYS A 5 -1.39 -6.58 33.85
C LYS A 5 -1.09 -5.58 32.74
N ASP A 6 -1.66 -4.37 32.79
CA ASP A 6 -1.43 -3.34 31.77
C ASP A 6 -0.38 -2.29 32.19
N GLU A 7 0.08 -2.30 33.45
CA GLU A 7 1.03 -1.30 33.98
C GLU A 7 2.53 -1.63 33.74
N GLU A 8 2.87 -2.79 33.16
CA GLU A 8 4.26 -3.22 32.97
C GLU A 8 4.79 -3.11 31.53
N ARG A 9 4.00 -2.62 30.57
CA ARG A 9 4.53 -2.30 29.23
C ARG A 9 5.17 -0.92 29.28
N ALA A 10 6.49 -0.87 29.33
CA ALA A 10 7.27 0.36 29.44
C ALA A 10 6.77 1.44 28.45
N PRO A 11 6.35 2.63 28.91
CA PRO A 11 5.77 3.70 28.07
C PRO A 11 6.68 4.15 26.92
N GLY A 12 7.99 3.87 27.02
CA GLY A 12 8.96 4.10 25.94
C GLY A 12 8.77 3.20 24.71
N THR A 13 8.31 1.96 24.86
CA THR A 13 8.19 1.00 23.75
C THR A 13 7.06 1.41 22.79
N PHE A 14 5.89 1.78 23.31
CA PHE A 14 4.77 2.25 22.51
C PHE A 14 5.09 3.55 21.75
N ARG A 15 5.81 4.47 22.40
CA ARG A 15 6.28 5.70 21.75
C ARG A 15 7.24 5.41 20.60
N ARG A 16 8.16 4.45 20.75
CA ARG A 16 9.09 4.03 19.68
C ARG A 16 8.33 3.41 18.50
N LEU A 17 7.34 2.55 18.75
CA LEU A 17 6.51 1.95 17.69
C LEU A 17 5.75 3.00 16.89
N LYS A 18 5.15 4.00 17.54
CA LYS A 18 4.51 5.13 16.85
C LYS A 18 5.48 5.97 16.02
N ILE A 19 6.73 6.13 16.48
CA ILE A 19 7.79 6.79 15.68
C ILE A 19 8.12 5.97 14.43
N PHE A 20 8.29 4.64 14.56
CA PHE A 20 8.53 3.77 13.40
C PHE A 20 7.37 3.82 12.41
N SER A 21 6.12 3.79 12.90
CA SER A 21 4.94 3.98 12.05
C SER A 21 5.01 5.29 11.28
N LYS A 22 5.33 6.41 11.94
CA LYS A 22 5.48 7.72 11.30
C LYS A 22 6.57 7.72 10.22
N VAL A 23 7.72 7.11 10.50
CA VAL A 23 8.84 6.99 9.55
C VAL A 23 8.42 6.18 8.34
N PHE A 24 7.79 5.02 8.53
CA PHE A 24 7.32 4.18 7.42
C PHE A 24 6.28 4.88 6.57
N SER A 25 5.31 5.58 7.17
CA SER A 25 4.35 6.42 6.43
C SER A 25 5.04 7.47 5.58
N PHE A 26 6.06 8.14 6.11
CA PHE A 26 6.82 9.16 5.39
C PHE A 26 7.58 8.56 4.21
N ILE A 27 8.26 7.41 4.42
CA ILE A 27 8.95 6.71 3.34
C ILE A 27 7.98 6.28 2.24
N THR A 28 6.80 5.76 2.59
CA THR A 28 5.75 5.41 1.61
C THR A 28 5.31 6.62 0.77
N ILE A 29 5.16 7.80 1.39
CA ILE A 29 4.86 9.05 0.66
C ILE A 29 6.01 9.41 -0.28
N CYS A 30 7.25 9.37 0.21
CA CYS A 30 8.44 9.70 -0.59
C CYS A 30 8.59 8.77 -1.80
N ILE A 31 8.33 7.47 -1.66
CA ILE A 31 8.34 6.52 -2.78
C ILE A 31 7.32 6.95 -3.83
N GLY A 32 6.07 7.24 -3.44
CA GLY A 32 5.04 7.68 -4.37
C GLY A 32 5.40 9.00 -5.07
N LEU A 33 5.92 9.99 -4.33
CA LEU A 33 6.36 11.28 -4.90
C LEU A 33 7.52 11.11 -5.87
N MET A 34 8.49 10.25 -5.53
CA MET A 34 9.63 9.93 -6.38
C MET A 34 9.19 9.34 -7.71
N VAL A 35 8.25 8.38 -7.68
CA VAL A 35 7.70 7.77 -8.90
C VAL A 35 6.95 8.79 -9.74
N ILE A 36 6.12 9.65 -9.14
CA ILE A 36 5.42 10.72 -9.86
C ILE A 36 6.40 11.71 -10.50
N ALA A 37 7.44 12.10 -9.78
CA ALA A 37 8.52 12.92 -10.34
C ALA A 37 9.21 12.20 -11.51
N GLY A 38 9.41 10.87 -11.41
CA GLY A 38 9.89 10.04 -12.51
C GLY A 38 9.00 10.10 -13.75
N TRP A 39 7.68 10.04 -13.58
CA TRP A 39 6.70 10.22 -14.66
C TRP A 39 6.72 11.62 -15.27
N ILE A 40 6.82 12.67 -14.47
CA ILE A 40 6.87 14.06 -14.95
C ILE A 40 8.17 14.35 -15.71
N LEU A 41 9.32 13.95 -15.14
CA LEU A 41 10.65 14.21 -15.69
C LEU A 41 11.09 13.18 -16.74
N ASN A 42 10.28 12.15 -16.95
CA ASN A 42 10.56 11.01 -17.81
C ASN A 42 11.89 10.28 -17.47
N ILE A 43 12.20 10.15 -16.18
CA ILE A 43 13.42 9.48 -15.70
C ILE A 43 13.08 8.02 -15.36
N ALA A 44 13.58 7.07 -16.15
CA ALA A 44 13.28 5.64 -15.98
C ALA A 44 13.65 5.12 -14.57
N PHE A 45 14.83 5.47 -14.06
CA PHE A 45 15.32 5.06 -12.74
C PHE A 45 14.39 5.43 -11.57
N LEU A 46 13.61 6.51 -11.70
CA LEU A 46 12.64 6.90 -10.66
C LEU A 46 11.31 6.13 -10.80
N LYS A 47 10.99 5.64 -12.01
CA LYS A 47 9.77 4.85 -12.29
C LYS A 47 9.95 3.37 -11.93
N ARG A 48 11.16 2.82 -12.04
CA ARG A 48 11.49 1.38 -11.84
C ARG A 48 12.79 1.19 -11.07
N ALA A 49 12.91 0.13 -10.27
CA ALA A 49 14.12 -0.17 -9.45
C ALA A 49 15.29 -0.79 -10.24
N GLY A 50 15.17 -0.90 -11.56
CA GLY A 50 16.16 -1.49 -12.43
C GLY A 50 15.61 -1.59 -13.86
N ASP A 51 16.51 -1.74 -14.82
CA ASP A 51 16.13 -1.64 -16.24
C ASP A 51 15.25 -2.81 -16.71
N ALA A 52 15.42 -3.99 -16.10
CA ALA A 52 14.70 -5.22 -16.42
C ALA A 52 13.43 -5.46 -15.59
N ILE A 53 12.98 -4.48 -14.79
CA ILE A 53 11.76 -4.60 -13.99
C ILE A 53 10.73 -3.54 -14.35
N VAL A 54 9.46 -3.89 -14.19
CA VAL A 54 8.35 -3.03 -14.58
C VAL A 54 8.31 -1.73 -13.80
N ALA A 55 7.87 -0.67 -14.48
CA ALA A 55 7.63 0.61 -13.85
C ALA A 55 6.41 0.56 -12.91
N MET A 56 6.47 1.32 -11.82
CA MET A 56 5.34 1.53 -10.94
C MET A 56 4.33 2.47 -11.62
N ASN A 57 3.09 2.01 -11.72
CA ASN A 57 2.01 2.75 -12.35
C ASN A 57 1.75 4.11 -11.65
N PRO A 58 1.43 5.21 -12.38
CA PRO A 58 1.20 6.52 -11.77
C PRO A 58 0.03 6.54 -10.77
N VAL A 59 -1.07 5.85 -11.07
CA VAL A 59 -2.22 5.74 -10.15
C VAL A 59 -1.80 5.01 -8.89
N THR A 60 -1.00 3.94 -9.02
CA THR A 60 -0.43 3.23 -7.86
C THR A 60 0.39 4.18 -6.98
N ALA A 61 1.23 5.03 -7.58
CA ALA A 61 2.05 5.99 -6.84
C ALA A 61 1.21 7.02 -6.07
N ILE A 62 0.17 7.56 -6.69
CA ILE A 62 -0.79 8.45 -6.02
C ILE A 62 -1.48 7.73 -4.86
N THR A 63 -1.95 6.50 -5.07
CA THR A 63 -2.62 5.73 -4.01
C THR A 63 -1.69 5.47 -2.83
N PHE A 64 -0.38 5.29 -3.02
CA PHE A 64 0.57 5.22 -1.91
C PHE A 64 0.78 6.54 -1.18
N ILE A 65 0.80 7.68 -1.89
CA ILE A 65 0.81 9.00 -1.25
C ILE A 65 -0.42 9.14 -0.34
N LEU A 66 -1.61 8.82 -0.85
CA LEU A 66 -2.85 8.85 -0.06
C LEU A 66 -2.79 7.88 1.13
N THR A 67 -2.23 6.68 0.93
CA THR A 67 -2.04 5.66 1.98
C THR A 67 -1.16 6.20 3.11
N GLY A 68 0.00 6.78 2.78
CA GLY A 68 0.90 7.32 3.78
C GLY A 68 0.33 8.54 4.51
N ILE A 69 -0.39 9.43 3.81
CA ILE A 69 -1.08 10.57 4.44
C ILE A 69 -2.18 10.08 5.38
N SER A 70 -2.99 9.10 4.95
CA SER A 70 -4.03 8.48 5.77
C SER A 70 -3.43 7.90 7.05
N LEU A 71 -2.33 7.15 6.93
CA LEU A 71 -1.65 6.55 8.07
C LEU A 71 -1.09 7.62 9.03
N LEU A 72 -0.50 8.70 8.52
CA LEU A 72 -0.04 9.82 9.37
C LEU A 72 -1.18 10.48 10.14
N PHE A 73 -2.37 10.59 9.54
CA PHE A 73 -3.55 11.14 10.21
C PHE A 73 -4.11 10.20 11.27
N LEU A 74 -4.03 8.88 11.08
CA LEU A 74 -4.46 7.89 12.08
C LEU A 74 -3.58 7.86 13.34
N LEU A 75 -2.35 8.37 13.27
CA LEU A 75 -1.44 8.46 14.42
C LEU A 75 -1.87 9.53 15.44
N ASP A 76 -2.68 10.51 15.04
CA ASP A 76 -3.20 11.56 15.94
C ASP A 76 -4.61 11.22 16.41
N GLU A 77 -4.69 10.40 17.46
CA GLU A 77 -5.94 9.87 18.02
C GLU A 77 -6.88 10.95 18.56
N SER A 78 -6.33 12.07 19.00
CA SER A 78 -7.10 13.16 19.63
C SER A 78 -7.85 14.04 18.62
N ASN A 79 -7.45 14.00 17.35
CA ASN A 79 -7.94 14.94 16.34
C ASN A 79 -9.02 14.30 15.44
N ALA A 80 -10.29 14.57 15.77
CA ALA A 80 -11.43 14.05 15.03
C ALA A 80 -11.44 14.44 13.53
N SER A 81 -10.95 15.64 13.18
CA SER A 81 -10.88 16.09 11.79
C SER A 81 -9.86 15.29 10.98
N LYS A 82 -8.66 15.04 11.55
CA LYS A 82 -7.65 14.18 10.91
C LYS A 82 -8.15 12.75 10.79
N ARG A 83 -8.80 12.22 11.81
CA ARG A 83 -9.40 10.87 11.75
C ARG A 83 -10.45 10.76 10.64
N LYS A 84 -11.35 11.75 10.52
CA LYS A 84 -12.33 11.80 9.42
C LYS A 84 -11.64 11.87 8.05
N ALA A 85 -10.59 12.69 7.91
CA ALA A 85 -9.81 12.76 6.68
C ALA A 85 -9.15 11.40 6.35
N ALA A 86 -8.57 10.71 7.33
CA ALA A 86 -8.01 9.37 7.15
C ALA A 86 -9.07 8.36 6.71
N THR A 87 -10.27 8.38 7.30
CA THR A 87 -11.39 7.53 6.86
C THR A 87 -11.75 7.81 5.39
N ILE A 88 -11.88 9.07 4.99
CA ILE A 88 -12.19 9.44 3.61
C ILE A 88 -11.09 8.94 2.65
N LEU A 89 -9.82 9.18 2.98
CA LEU A 89 -8.68 8.71 2.19
C LEU A 89 -8.67 7.19 2.07
N SER A 90 -8.91 6.47 3.17
CA SER A 90 -8.97 5.01 3.20
C SER A 90 -10.11 4.48 2.32
N THR A 91 -11.28 5.10 2.34
CA THR A 91 -12.40 4.76 1.45
C THR A 91 -12.04 4.99 -0.02
N ILE A 92 -11.36 6.09 -0.35
CA ILE A 92 -10.88 6.35 -1.72
C ILE A 92 -9.89 5.27 -2.16
N ILE A 93 -8.95 4.87 -1.30
CA ILE A 93 -7.97 3.81 -1.59
C ILE A 93 -8.68 2.48 -1.88
N VAL A 94 -9.67 2.10 -1.07
CA VAL A 94 -10.51 0.92 -1.33
C VAL A 94 -11.23 1.04 -2.68
N GLY A 95 -11.83 2.20 -2.95
CA GLY A 95 -12.52 2.47 -4.21
C GLY A 95 -11.62 2.31 -5.44
N ILE A 96 -10.40 2.83 -5.40
CA ILE A 96 -9.41 2.70 -6.48
C ILE A 96 -9.10 1.22 -6.74
N GLY A 97 -8.82 0.45 -5.69
CA GLY A 97 -8.54 -0.98 -5.85
C GLY A 97 -9.75 -1.78 -6.37
N LEU A 98 -10.96 -1.48 -5.87
CA LEU A 98 -12.19 -2.13 -6.34
C LEU A 98 -12.50 -1.81 -7.81
N LEU A 99 -12.33 -0.55 -8.22
CA LEU A 99 -12.48 -0.15 -9.64
C LEU A 99 -11.50 -0.90 -10.53
N LYS A 100 -10.27 -1.13 -10.05
CA LYS A 100 -9.29 -1.91 -10.81
C LYS A 100 -9.69 -3.38 -10.91
N LEU A 101 -10.03 -4.02 -9.79
CA LEU A 101 -10.42 -5.43 -9.81
C LEU A 101 -11.70 -5.67 -10.61
N SER A 102 -12.68 -4.76 -10.54
CA SER A 102 -13.92 -4.88 -11.32
C SER A 102 -13.65 -4.77 -12.82
N SER A 103 -12.75 -3.86 -13.23
CA SER A 103 -12.30 -3.75 -14.63
C SER A 103 -11.64 -5.05 -15.12
N LEU A 104 -10.83 -5.71 -14.27
CA LEU A 104 -10.17 -6.97 -14.63
C LEU A 104 -11.13 -8.15 -14.72
N ILE A 105 -12.17 -8.21 -13.86
CA ILE A 105 -13.13 -9.33 -13.83
C ILE A 105 -14.19 -9.17 -14.93
N ALA A 106 -14.66 -7.96 -15.18
CA ALA A 106 -15.70 -7.71 -16.17
C ALA A 106 -15.19 -7.71 -17.62
N ASP A 107 -13.88 -7.84 -17.82
CA ASP A 107 -13.19 -7.67 -19.11
C ASP A 107 -13.55 -6.33 -19.81
N VAL A 108 -13.98 -5.35 -19.00
CA VAL A 108 -14.25 -3.99 -19.47
C VAL A 108 -12.96 -3.22 -19.33
N ASN A 109 -12.41 -2.79 -20.47
CA ASN A 109 -11.29 -1.88 -20.52
C ASN A 109 -11.72 -0.50 -19.98
N ILE A 110 -11.62 -0.32 -18.67
CA ILE A 110 -11.72 0.98 -18.02
C ILE A 110 -10.30 1.53 -17.97
N PRO A 111 -9.93 2.51 -18.82
CA PRO A 111 -8.57 3.05 -18.90
C PRO A 111 -8.25 3.99 -17.73
N PHE A 112 -8.70 3.67 -16.51
CA PHE A 112 -8.48 4.50 -15.32
C PHE A 112 -6.98 4.67 -15.02
N ASP A 113 -6.24 3.57 -15.10
CA ASP A 113 -4.78 3.56 -14.98
C ASP A 113 -4.06 4.30 -16.11
N GLN A 114 -4.79 4.59 -17.20
CA GLN A 114 -4.29 5.25 -18.40
C GLN A 114 -4.69 6.71 -18.51
N LEU A 115 -5.47 7.23 -17.56
CA LEU A 115 -5.88 8.63 -17.55
C LEU A 115 -4.68 9.56 -17.31
N LEU A 116 -3.72 9.12 -16.51
CA LEU A 116 -2.49 9.83 -16.22
C LEU A 116 -1.36 9.32 -17.10
N PHE A 117 -0.62 10.24 -17.73
CA PHE A 117 0.56 9.93 -18.55
C PHE A 117 0.29 8.97 -19.72
N ARG A 118 -0.93 8.95 -20.29
CA ARG A 118 -1.36 8.03 -21.37
C ARG A 118 -0.32 7.80 -22.46
N GLY A 119 0.36 8.86 -22.91
CA GLY A 119 1.38 8.80 -23.97
C GLY A 119 2.75 8.23 -23.56
N GLN A 120 2.96 7.89 -22.29
CA GLN A 120 4.23 7.38 -21.76
C GLN A 120 4.08 6.00 -21.10
N LEU A 121 2.89 5.40 -21.10
CA LEU A 121 2.63 4.17 -20.36
C LEU A 121 3.14 2.91 -21.04
N TYR A 122 3.55 2.95 -22.31
CA TYR A 122 4.13 1.78 -22.97
C TYR A 122 5.38 1.32 -22.22
N ASP A 123 5.35 0.09 -21.70
CA ASP A 123 6.47 -0.49 -20.97
C ASP A 123 7.11 -1.61 -21.82
N PRO A 124 8.35 -1.44 -22.30
CA PRO A 124 9.00 -2.43 -23.14
C PRO A 124 9.28 -3.76 -22.41
N VAL A 125 9.28 -3.77 -21.07
CA VAL A 125 9.44 -5.00 -20.27
C VAL A 125 8.18 -5.87 -20.35
N ILE A 126 7.02 -5.24 -20.47
CA ILE A 126 5.71 -5.92 -20.56
C ILE A 126 5.38 -6.21 -22.03
N GLY A 127 5.82 -5.33 -22.94
CA GLY A 127 5.38 -5.33 -24.33
C GLY A 127 3.99 -4.70 -24.54
N ASP A 128 3.44 -4.07 -23.50
CA ASP A 128 2.11 -3.45 -23.49
C ASP A 128 2.07 -2.23 -22.55
N LEU A 129 0.91 -1.58 -22.44
CA LEU A 129 0.67 -0.44 -21.56
C LEU A 129 0.74 -0.84 -20.08
N ASN A 130 1.48 -0.04 -19.32
CA ASN A 130 1.58 -0.14 -17.88
C ASN A 130 0.20 0.04 -17.22
N SER A 131 -0.15 -0.91 -16.37
CA SER A 131 -1.43 -1.01 -15.69
C SER A 131 -1.20 -1.51 -14.27
N MET A 132 -2.09 -1.14 -13.34
CA MET A 132 -1.99 -1.64 -11.97
C MET A 132 -2.16 -3.17 -11.94
N ALA A 133 -1.26 -3.86 -11.24
CA ALA A 133 -1.31 -5.31 -11.12
C ALA A 133 -2.50 -5.78 -10.25
N PRO A 134 -3.08 -6.98 -10.48
CA PRO A 134 -4.23 -7.46 -9.71
C PRO A 134 -3.94 -7.62 -8.21
N ASN A 135 -2.77 -8.16 -7.86
CA ASN A 135 -2.30 -8.29 -6.48
C ASN A 135 -2.02 -6.92 -5.83
N THR A 136 -1.61 -5.91 -6.60
CA THR A 136 -1.47 -4.52 -6.13
C THR A 136 -2.83 -3.92 -5.78
N ALA A 137 -3.82 -4.08 -6.65
CA ALA A 137 -5.19 -3.62 -6.41
C ALA A 137 -5.80 -4.28 -5.16
N LEU A 138 -5.61 -5.61 -5.02
CA LEU A 138 -6.03 -6.35 -3.83
C LEU A 138 -5.37 -5.80 -2.56
N ASN A 139 -4.05 -5.56 -2.57
CA ASN A 139 -3.37 -4.99 -1.41
C ASN A 139 -3.87 -3.59 -1.04
N PHE A 140 -4.24 -2.75 -2.02
CA PHE A 140 -4.86 -1.46 -1.72
C PHE A 140 -6.24 -1.60 -1.08
N ILE A 141 -7.07 -2.53 -1.55
CA ILE A 141 -8.35 -2.83 -0.92
C ILE A 141 -8.13 -3.26 0.53
N LEU A 142 -7.22 -4.22 0.74
CA LEU A 142 -6.90 -4.75 2.06
C LEU A 142 -6.37 -3.67 2.99
N ILE A 143 -5.40 -2.84 2.56
CA ILE A 143 -4.82 -1.82 3.43
C ILE A 143 -5.82 -0.71 3.76
N GLY A 144 -6.67 -0.32 2.80
CA GLY A 144 -7.74 0.63 3.05
C GLY A 144 -8.77 0.09 4.05
N PHE A 145 -9.18 -1.17 3.96
CA PHE A 145 -10.03 -1.80 4.97
C PHE A 145 -9.33 -1.93 6.33
N ALA A 146 -8.04 -2.27 6.35
CA ALA A 146 -7.26 -2.35 7.58
C ALA A 146 -7.21 -1.01 8.32
N MET A 147 -7.11 0.11 7.57
CA MET A 147 -7.19 1.47 8.11
C MET A 147 -8.58 1.85 8.60
N LEU A 148 -9.64 1.46 7.88
CA LEU A 148 -11.03 1.70 8.31
C LEU A 148 -11.38 0.93 9.59
N LEU A 149 -10.80 -0.24 9.78
CA LEU A 149 -11.02 -1.12 10.92
C LEU A 149 -10.00 -0.91 12.06
N VAL A 150 -9.10 0.09 11.95
CA VAL A 150 -7.96 0.24 12.86
C VAL A 150 -8.35 0.44 14.33
N ASP A 151 -9.50 1.08 14.57
CA ASP A 151 -10.04 1.29 15.93
C ASP A 151 -11.16 0.30 16.28
N TYR A 152 -11.42 -0.70 15.43
CA TYR A 152 -12.46 -1.71 15.68
C TYR A 152 -11.88 -2.90 16.48
N GLU A 153 -12.37 -3.07 17.71
CA GLU A 153 -12.11 -4.26 18.51
C GLU A 153 -13.35 -5.17 18.52
N SER A 154 -13.19 -6.39 18.01
CA SER A 154 -14.25 -7.39 18.12
C SER A 154 -14.39 -7.84 19.58
N SER A 155 -15.59 -8.27 19.97
CA SER A 155 -15.95 -8.71 21.33
C SER A 155 -15.04 -9.80 21.93
N GLY A 156 -14.24 -10.48 21.10
CA GLY A 156 -13.23 -11.46 21.49
C GLY A 156 -11.77 -10.98 21.56
N ARG A 157 -11.48 -9.66 21.62
CA ARG A 157 -10.12 -9.08 21.50
C ARG A 157 -9.42 -9.34 20.16
N ASN A 158 -10.15 -9.80 19.15
CA ASN A 158 -9.62 -9.96 17.80
C ASN A 158 -9.56 -8.61 17.10
N ARG A 159 -8.36 -8.23 16.63
CA ARG A 159 -8.14 -7.04 15.82
C ARG A 159 -7.99 -7.43 14.35
N PRO A 160 -9.05 -7.29 13.53
CA PRO A 160 -9.03 -7.71 12.12
C PRO A 160 -7.91 -7.01 11.33
N THR A 161 -7.58 -5.77 11.68
CA THR A 161 -6.45 -5.02 11.11
C THR A 161 -5.13 -5.79 11.15
N GLN A 162 -4.83 -6.50 12.25
CA GLN A 162 -3.59 -7.26 12.35
C GLN A 162 -3.54 -8.42 11.35
N PHE A 163 -4.63 -9.17 11.25
CA PHE A 163 -4.75 -10.28 10.30
C PHE A 163 -4.65 -9.78 8.84
N ILE A 164 -5.33 -8.68 8.52
CA ILE A 164 -5.27 -8.08 7.18
C ILE A 164 -3.85 -7.59 6.87
N CYS A 165 -3.15 -6.96 7.83
CA CYS A 165 -1.75 -6.53 7.65
C CYS A 165 -0.81 -7.71 7.42
N ILE A 166 -1.03 -8.86 8.08
CA ILE A 166 -0.26 -10.07 7.83
C ILE A 166 -0.44 -10.54 6.38
N ILE A 167 -1.68 -10.58 5.89
CA ILE A 167 -1.96 -10.97 4.49
C ILE A 167 -1.25 -10.03 3.50
N ILE A 168 -1.36 -8.71 3.69
CA ILE A 168 -0.69 -7.71 2.84
C ILE A 168 0.83 -7.95 2.84
N THR A 169 1.40 -8.17 4.03
CA THR A 169 2.84 -8.40 4.20
C THR A 169 3.27 -9.69 3.50
N LEU A 170 2.49 -10.76 3.58
CA LEU A 170 2.76 -12.01 2.88
C LEU A 170 2.73 -11.84 1.37
N ILE A 171 1.75 -11.13 0.82
CA ILE A 171 1.67 -10.83 -0.62
C ILE A 171 2.88 -10.00 -1.06
N ALA A 172 3.23 -8.97 -0.29
CA ALA A 172 4.39 -8.13 -0.58
C ALA A 172 5.71 -8.91 -0.52
N LEU A 173 5.90 -9.76 0.49
CA LEU A 173 7.06 -10.62 0.60
C LEU A 173 7.13 -11.62 -0.56
N LEU A 174 6.01 -12.25 -0.94
CA LEU A 174 5.96 -13.17 -2.07
C LEU A 174 6.44 -12.50 -3.36
N SER A 175 6.01 -11.26 -3.61
CA SER A 175 6.48 -10.47 -4.75
C SER A 175 7.98 -10.16 -4.68
N ILE A 176 8.49 -9.76 -3.51
CA ILE A 176 9.93 -9.51 -3.32
C ILE A 176 10.74 -10.79 -3.57
N TYR A 177 10.31 -11.92 -2.98
CA TYR A 177 10.92 -13.23 -3.21
C TYR A 177 10.90 -13.61 -4.70
N GLY A 178 9.78 -13.37 -5.38
CA GLY A 178 9.67 -13.57 -6.82
C GLY A 178 10.71 -12.81 -7.62
N TYR A 179 11.00 -11.56 -7.26
CA TYR A 179 12.06 -10.78 -7.90
C TYR A 179 13.47 -11.31 -7.60
N VAL A 180 13.73 -11.70 -6.35
CA VAL A 180 15.05 -12.24 -5.94
C VAL A 180 15.38 -13.54 -6.69
N TYR A 181 14.40 -14.42 -6.85
CA TYR A 181 14.57 -15.72 -7.50
C TYR A 181 14.25 -15.70 -9.01
N GLY A 182 13.77 -14.57 -9.55
CA GLY A 182 13.38 -14.46 -10.97
C GLY A 182 12.13 -15.26 -11.34
N VAL A 183 11.23 -15.56 -10.39
CA VAL A 183 10.02 -16.36 -10.60
C VAL A 183 8.82 -15.46 -10.83
N ALA A 184 8.45 -15.26 -12.09
CA ALA A 184 7.36 -14.36 -12.52
C ALA A 184 6.01 -14.63 -11.85
N PHE A 185 5.70 -15.91 -11.56
CA PHE A 185 4.45 -16.31 -10.93
C PHE A 185 4.27 -15.75 -9.51
N LEU A 186 5.35 -15.37 -8.82
CA LEU A 186 5.30 -14.91 -7.43
C LEU A 186 5.09 -13.40 -7.31
N TYR A 187 5.39 -12.62 -8.36
CA TYR A 187 5.21 -11.17 -8.38
C TYR A 187 4.16 -10.69 -9.41
N GLY A 188 3.68 -11.59 -10.28
CA GLY A 188 2.55 -11.37 -11.19
C GLY A 188 1.39 -12.34 -10.92
N VAL A 189 0.25 -12.08 -11.56
CA VAL A 189 -0.92 -12.99 -11.51
C VAL A 189 -1.21 -13.42 -12.95
N GLY A 190 -0.89 -14.67 -13.29
CA GLY A 190 -1.07 -15.19 -14.65
C GLY A 190 -0.38 -14.32 -15.71
N SER A 191 -1.13 -13.89 -16.72
CA SER A 191 -0.66 -13.05 -17.84
C SER A 191 -0.72 -11.54 -17.56
N PHE A 192 -1.16 -11.12 -16.36
CA PHE A 192 -1.31 -9.70 -16.04
C PHE A 192 0.03 -9.03 -15.73
N VAL A 193 0.04 -7.69 -15.86
CA VAL A 193 1.18 -6.85 -15.50
C VAL A 193 1.65 -7.19 -14.07
N PRO A 194 2.94 -7.49 -13.88
CA PRO A 194 3.48 -7.79 -12.57
C PRO A 194 3.49 -6.57 -11.64
N MET A 195 3.49 -6.85 -10.34
CA MET A 195 3.64 -5.83 -9.30
C MET A 195 5.07 -5.31 -9.26
N ALA A 196 5.29 -4.00 -9.46
CA ALA A 196 6.63 -3.42 -9.38
C ALA A 196 7.31 -3.64 -8.01
N LEU A 197 8.65 -3.79 -8.01
CA LEU A 197 9.42 -4.08 -6.79
C LEU A 197 9.24 -3.02 -5.69
N HIS A 198 9.35 -1.73 -6.04
CA HIS A 198 9.14 -0.65 -5.08
C HIS A 198 7.71 -0.61 -4.53
N THR A 199 6.71 -1.05 -5.30
CA THR A 199 5.32 -1.23 -4.81
C THR A 199 5.29 -2.27 -3.69
N ALA A 200 5.99 -3.39 -3.83
CA ALA A 200 6.04 -4.42 -2.80
C ALA A 200 6.70 -3.92 -1.52
N ILE A 201 7.82 -3.21 -1.66
CA ILE A 201 8.50 -2.55 -0.53
C ILE A 201 7.57 -1.53 0.15
N ALA A 202 6.87 -0.70 -0.63
CA ALA A 202 5.98 0.32 -0.10
C ALA A 202 4.78 -0.28 0.66
N PHE A 203 4.21 -1.40 0.20
CA PHE A 203 3.18 -2.12 0.96
C PHE A 203 3.72 -2.74 2.23
N LEU A 204 4.92 -3.33 2.20
CA LEU A 204 5.56 -3.90 3.39
C LEU A 204 5.76 -2.81 4.46
N LEU A 205 6.26 -1.64 4.06
CA LEU A 205 6.43 -0.51 4.96
C LEU A 205 5.08 0.01 5.50
N ALA A 206 4.08 0.14 4.63
CA ALA A 206 2.77 0.64 5.02
C ALA A 206 2.01 -0.33 5.95
N SER A 207 2.07 -1.65 5.70
CA SER A 207 1.43 -2.66 6.54
C SER A 207 2.09 -2.76 7.92
N VAL A 208 3.42 -2.76 7.97
CA VAL A 208 4.17 -2.77 9.24
C VAL A 208 3.96 -1.45 9.98
N GLY A 209 3.92 -0.31 9.27
CA GLY A 209 3.60 0.99 9.84
C GLY A 209 2.20 1.00 10.48
N LEU A 210 1.20 0.39 9.82
CA LEU A 210 -0.15 0.27 10.36
C LEU A 210 -0.22 -0.65 11.58
N LEU A 211 0.52 -1.76 11.60
CA LEU A 211 0.64 -2.62 12.79
C LEU A 211 1.19 -1.86 14.00
N PHE A 212 2.14 -0.96 13.78
CA PHE A 212 2.75 -0.15 14.84
C PHE A 212 1.95 1.09 15.23
N ALA A 213 0.90 1.44 14.48
CA ALA A 213 0.07 2.62 14.76
C ALA A 213 -0.81 2.43 16.02
N ARG A 214 -1.30 1.20 16.26
CA ARG A 214 -2.09 0.80 17.43
C ARG A 214 -1.47 -0.43 18.11
N PRO A 215 -0.42 -0.22 18.93
CA PRO A 215 0.34 -1.32 19.53
C PRO A 215 -0.34 -1.96 20.77
N ASP A 216 -1.51 -1.46 21.18
CA ASP A 216 -2.16 -1.80 22.46
C ASP A 216 -2.53 -3.28 22.61
#